data_AF-A0A0B7GS99-F1
#
_entry.id   AF-A0A0B7GS99-F1
#
_cell.length_a   1.000
_cell.length_b   1.000
_cell.length_c   1.000
_cell.angle_alpha   90.00
_cell.angle_beta   90.00
_cell.angle_gamma   90.00
#
_symmetry.space_group_name_H-M   'P 1'
#
loop_
_entity.id
_entity.type
_entity.pdbx_description
1 polymer ?
#
loop_
_entity_poly.entity_id
_entity_poly.type
_entity_poly.pdbx_seq_one_letter_code
_entity_poly.pdbx_strand_id
1 'polypeptide(L)' 'MRQDISLPKLNVLLKDFCSDECSADYSNKLKVASILWKEVKDSKNEKKYSRKLLDEHSHKIKNYRK' A
#
# COMPACT_ATOMS: atom_id res chain seq x y z
N MET A 1 -12.43 21.11 15.02
CA MET A 1 -12.75 19.68 14.78
C MET A 1 -11.45 18.91 14.68
N ARG A 2 -11.34 17.80 15.42
CA ARG A 2 -10.14 16.96 15.52
C ARG A 2 -10.06 16.01 14.31
N GLN A 3 -8.96 16.05 13.55
CA GLN A 3 -8.10 14.89 13.20
C GLN A 3 -7.12 15.27 12.08
N ASP A 4 -6.07 16.02 12.42
CA ASP A 4 -4.84 16.08 11.64
C ASP A 4 -4.00 14.83 11.92
N ILE A 5 -4.47 13.66 11.46
CA ILE A 5 -3.66 12.43 11.43
C ILE A 5 -3.41 12.07 9.96
N SER A 6 -2.65 12.93 9.26
CA SER A 6 -1.92 12.61 8.02
C SER A 6 -2.65 11.69 7.01
N LEU A 7 -3.91 12.01 6.67
CA LEU A 7 -4.69 11.34 5.63
C LEU A 7 -4.19 11.52 4.16
N PRO A 8 -3.41 12.57 3.78
CA PRO A 8 -3.05 12.75 2.36
C PRO A 8 -2.23 11.62 1.77
N LYS A 9 -1.30 11.04 2.54
CA LYS A 9 -0.30 10.09 2.01
C LYS A 9 -0.84 8.67 1.83
N LEU A 10 -1.72 8.21 2.73
CA LEU A 10 -2.37 6.91 2.56
C LEU A 10 -3.33 6.93 1.37
N ASN A 11 -4.11 8.00 1.19
CA ASN A 11 -5.02 8.13 0.05
C ASN A 11 -4.28 8.17 -1.29
N VAL A 12 -3.08 8.76 -1.34
CA VAL A 12 -2.23 8.72 -2.53
C VAL A 12 -1.71 7.31 -2.80
N LEU A 13 -1.17 6.61 -1.80
CA LEU A 13 -0.71 5.22 -1.97
C LEU A 13 -1.84 4.30 -2.43
N LEU A 14 -3.03 4.46 -1.86
CA LEU A 14 -4.21 3.69 -2.26
C LEU A 14 -4.63 3.99 -3.69
N LYS A 15 -4.62 5.27 -4.12
CA LYS A 15 -4.88 5.63 -5.52
C LYS A 15 -3.86 5.00 -6.45
N ASP A 16 -2.57 5.19 -6.17
CA ASP A 16 -1.48 4.65 -6.99
C ASP A 16 -1.55 3.13 -7.08
N PHE A 17 -1.78 2.45 -5.95
CA PHE A 17 -1.94 1.01 -5.92
C PHE A 17 -3.18 0.57 -6.70
N CYS A 18 -4.34 1.20 -6.50
CA CYS A 18 -5.58 0.81 -7.18
C CYS A 18 -5.56 1.10 -8.69
N SER A 19 -4.75 2.07 -9.12
CA SER A 19 -4.47 2.35 -10.53
C SER A 19 -3.48 1.36 -11.17
N ASP A 20 -2.73 0.61 -10.38
CA ASP A 20 -1.83 -0.44 -10.88
C ASP A 20 -2.61 -1.73 -11.21
N GLU A 21 -2.27 -2.35 -12.33
CA GLU A 21 -2.79 -3.63 -12.81
C GLU A 21 -2.64 -4.74 -11.76
N CYS A 22 -1.54 -4.72 -11.00
CA CYS A 22 -1.26 -5.69 -9.95
C CYS A 22 -2.36 -5.68 -8.87
N SER A 23 -3.07 -4.57 -8.67
CA SER A 23 -4.16 -4.54 -7.70
C SER A 23 -5.32 -5.45 -8.07
N ALA A 24 -5.51 -5.76 -9.35
CA ALA A 24 -6.56 -6.67 -9.82
C ALA A 24 -6.32 -8.11 -9.35
N ASP A 25 -5.06 -8.48 -9.11
CA ASP A 25 -4.65 -9.80 -8.63
C ASP A 25 -4.95 -10.01 -7.15
N TYR A 26 -5.30 -8.95 -6.40
CA TYR A 26 -5.61 -9.04 -4.99
C TYR A 26 -7.13 -8.95 -4.75
N SER A 27 -7.67 -9.95 -4.05
CA SER A 27 -9.06 -9.95 -3.60
C SER A 27 -9.28 -8.91 -2.50
N ASN A 28 -8.26 -8.66 -1.66
CA ASN A 28 -8.35 -7.68 -0.58
C ASN A 28 -7.36 -6.51 -0.72
N LYS A 29 -7.62 -5.64 -1.72
CA LYS A 29 -6.77 -4.49 -2.07
C LYS A 29 -6.50 -3.55 -0.90
N LEU A 30 -7.52 -3.26 -0.08
CA LEU A 30 -7.40 -2.38 1.09
C LEU A 30 -6.45 -2.95 2.15
N LYS A 31 -6.50 -4.27 2.37
CA LYS A 31 -5.61 -4.96 3.32
C LYS A 31 -4.16 -4.88 2.85
N VAL A 32 -3.93 -5.13 1.56
CA VAL A 32 -2.61 -5.05 0.92
C VAL A 32 -2.05 -3.62 1.00
N ALA A 33 -2.83 -2.62 0.61
CA ALA A 33 -2.41 -1.22 0.69
C ALA A 33 -2.09 -0.80 2.14
N SER A 34 -2.85 -1.28 3.13
CA SER A 34 -2.59 -1.01 4.55
C SER A 34 -1.29 -1.66 5.05
N ILE A 35 -1.01 -2.90 4.63
CA ILE A 35 0.25 -3.59 4.95
C ILE A 35 1.42 -2.82 4.36
N LEU A 36 1.37 -2.50 3.07
CA LEU A 36 2.40 -1.71 2.40
C LEU A 36 2.59 -0.36 3.10
N TRP A 37 1.51 0.37 3.35
CA TRP A 37 1.55 1.67 4.04
C TRP A 37 2.25 1.60 5.39
N LYS A 38 2.00 0.55 6.19
CA LYS A 38 2.65 0.36 7.48
C LYS A 38 4.16 0.21 7.32
N GLU A 39 4.61 -0.57 6.33
CA GLU A 39 6.04 -0.76 6.04
C GLU A 39 6.72 0.54 5.57
N VAL A 40 6.12 1.28 4.62
CA VAL A 40 6.71 2.56 4.15
C VAL A 40 6.67 3.64 5.22
N LYS A 41 5.67 3.62 6.12
CA LYS A 41 5.57 4.56 7.24
C LYS A 41 6.69 4.37 8.26
N ASP A 42 7.02 3.12 8.59
CA ASP A 42 8.12 2.78 9.52
C ASP A 42 9.50 2.89 8.85
N SER A 43 9.58 2.73 7.52
CA SER A 43 10.85 2.85 6.81
C SER A 43 11.28 4.31 6.58
N LYS A 44 12.59 4.51 6.39
CA LYS A 44 13.16 5.78 5.89
C LYS A 44 13.08 5.92 4.36
N ASN A 45 12.56 4.92 3.65
CA ASN A 45 12.47 4.95 2.19
C ASN A 45 11.41 5.95 1.68
N GLU A 46 11.43 6.19 0.37
CA GLU A 46 10.47 7.07 -0.28
C GLU A 46 9.04 6.60 0.03
N LYS A 47 8.25 7.47 0.66
CA LYS A 47 6.89 7.18 1.18
C LYS A 47 5.85 7.18 0.06
N LYS A 48 6.15 6.48 -1.03
CA LYS A 48 5.30 6.35 -2.22
C LYS A 48 5.10 4.89 -2.54
N TYR A 49 4.02 4.61 -3.27
CA TYR A 49 3.82 3.30 -3.87
C TYR A 49 4.93 3.05 -4.90
N SER A 50 5.44 1.83 -4.95
CA SER A 50 6.39 1.40 -5.98
C SER A 50 6.23 -0.09 -6.20
N ARG A 51 6.35 -0.54 -7.45
CA ARG A 51 6.26 -1.96 -7.78
C ARG A 51 7.36 -2.78 -7.09
N LYS A 52 8.52 -2.16 -6.83
CA LYS A 52 9.60 -2.73 -6.00
C LYS A 52 9.19 -2.98 -4.54
N LEU A 53 8.49 -2.02 -3.92
CA LEU A 53 7.94 -2.18 -2.56
C LEU A 53 6.91 -3.33 -2.52
N LEU A 54 6.08 -3.44 -3.56
CA LEU A 54 5.12 -4.53 -3.72
C LEU A 54 5.84 -5.89 -3.79
N ASP A 55 6.94 -5.97 -4.56
CA ASP A 55 7.72 -7.19 -4.73
C ASP A 55 8.48 -7.59 -3.46
N GLU A 56 9.15 -6.63 -2.81
CA GLU A 56 9.85 -6.80 -1.52
C GLU A 56 8.89 -7.33 -0.45
N HIS A 57 7.67 -6.81 -0.40
CA HIS A 57 6.65 -7.24 0.56
C HIS A 57 5.68 -8.28 -0.02
N SER A 58 5.94 -8.82 -1.22
CA SER A 58 5.06 -9.76 -1.91
C SER A 58 4.78 -10.98 -1.04
N HIS A 59 5.77 -11.46 -0.30
CA HIS A 59 5.67 -12.56 0.64
C HIS A 59 4.64 -12.34 1.77
N LYS A 60 4.44 -11.08 2.22
CA LYS A 60 3.43 -10.73 3.23
C LYS A 60 2.03 -10.62 2.62
N ILE A 61 1.96 -10.15 1.38
CA ILE A 61 0.69 -9.85 0.71
C ILE A 61 0.19 -10.98 -0.19
N LYS A 62 1.01 -12.00 -0.48
CA LYS A 62 0.66 -13.14 -1.35
C LYS A 62 -0.59 -13.89 -0.88
N ASN A 63 -0.82 -13.94 0.44
CA ASN A 63 -1.99 -14.61 1.02
C ASN A 63 -3.31 -13.87 0.73
N TYR A 64 -3.24 -12.65 0.20
CA TYR A 64 -4.40 -11.86 -0.22
C TYR A 64 -4.56 -11.79 -1.74
N ARG A 65 -3.74 -12.53 -2.50
CA ARG A 65 -3.95 -12.73 -3.93
C ARG A 65 -5.17 -13.63 -4.17
N LYS A 66 -5.82 -13.43 -5.30
CA LYS A 66 -6.89 -14.31 -5.80
C LYS A 66 -6.34 -15.65 -6.25
#